data_AF-A0A839NIH7-F1
#
_entry.id   AF-A0A839NIH7-F1
#
_cell.length_a   1.000
_cell.length_b   1.000
_cell.length_c   1.000
_cell.angle_alpha   90.00
_cell.angle_beta   90.00
_cell.angle_gamma   90.00
#
_symmetry.space_group_name_H-M   'P 1'
#
loop_
_entity.id
_entity.type
_entity.pdbx_description
1 polymer ?
#
loop_
_entity_poly.entity_id
_entity_poly.type
_entity_poly.pdbx_seq_one_letter_code
_entity_poly.pdbx_strand_id
1 'polypeptide(L)'
;MADRDEERRERREGRRRQESARLDQPREAVRSWLPRPSLDSDTFGRFAEDFARFMGTAQFLVWMTVFVILWILFNLVGLFGLKWDPYPFILLNLFFSTQASYAAPLILLAQNRQDDRDRVTLEADRARDERNLADTEFLTREVASLRLAMRDTATRDFVRSELRSLLDEMEERGYLRSADPADDPDDEAAPA
;
A
#
# COMPACT_ATOMS: atom_id res chain seq x y z
N MET A 1 -51.74 -6.68 -23.64
CA MET A 1 -52.00 -5.60 -22.66
C MET A 1 -51.28 -5.85 -21.33
N ALA A 2 -51.09 -7.10 -20.89
CA ALA A 2 -50.38 -7.48 -19.67
C ALA A 2 -48.87 -7.15 -19.63
N ASP A 3 -48.20 -7.18 -20.78
CA ASP A 3 -46.73 -7.02 -20.88
C ASP A 3 -46.24 -5.60 -20.49
N ARG A 4 -47.07 -4.57 -20.71
CA ARG A 4 -46.72 -3.18 -20.34
C ARG A 4 -46.85 -2.91 -18.84
N ASP A 5 -47.56 -3.76 -18.11
CA ASP A 5 -47.77 -3.58 -16.68
C ASP A 5 -46.62 -4.18 -15.86
N GLU A 6 -45.93 -5.19 -16.39
CA GLU A 6 -44.74 -5.80 -15.77
C GLU A 6 -43.51 -4.88 -15.89
N GLU A 7 -43.23 -4.33 -17.08
CA GLU A 7 -42.15 -3.34 -17.26
C GLU A 7 -42.34 -2.10 -16.36
N ARG A 8 -43.60 -1.69 -16.13
CA ARG A 8 -43.93 -0.57 -15.24
C ARG A 8 -43.70 -0.91 -13.78
N ARG A 9 -43.85 -2.16 -13.37
CA ARG A 9 -43.57 -2.63 -12.00
C ARG A 9 -42.07 -2.73 -11.76
N GLU A 10 -41.32 -3.29 -12.69
CA GLU A 10 -39.85 -3.38 -12.60
C GLU A 10 -39.17 -2.01 -12.55
N ARG A 11 -39.64 -1.06 -13.37
CA ARG A 11 -39.15 0.33 -13.32
C ARG A 11 -39.47 1.02 -11.99
N ARG A 12 -40.59 0.67 -11.34
CA ARG A 12 -40.97 1.22 -10.01
C ARG A 12 -40.12 0.61 -8.90
N GLU A 13 -39.79 -0.66 -8.98
CA GLU A 13 -38.96 -1.36 -7.99
C GLU A 13 -37.49 -0.93 -8.07
N GLY A 14 -36.94 -0.78 -9.29
CA GLY A 14 -35.59 -0.26 -9.49
C GLY A 14 -35.41 1.16 -8.94
N ARG A 15 -36.44 2.00 -9.06
CA ARG A 15 -36.43 3.38 -8.52
C ARG A 15 -36.46 3.41 -6.99
N ARG A 16 -37.24 2.52 -6.35
CA ARG A 16 -37.29 2.42 -4.88
C ARG A 16 -35.97 1.92 -4.26
N ARG A 17 -35.28 0.98 -4.91
CA ARG A 17 -33.98 0.48 -4.43
C ARG A 17 -32.87 1.54 -4.49
N GLN A 18 -32.89 2.43 -5.48
CA GLN A 18 -31.95 3.56 -5.55
C GLN A 18 -32.22 4.64 -4.50
N GLU A 19 -33.47 4.80 -4.06
CA GLU A 19 -33.85 5.76 -3.02
C GLU A 19 -33.34 5.33 -1.64
N SER A 20 -33.43 4.03 -1.32
CA SER A 20 -32.98 3.48 -0.03
C SER A 20 -31.44 3.41 0.11
N ALA A 21 -30.70 3.30 -1.00
CA ALA A 21 -29.23 3.28 -0.98
C ALA A 21 -28.57 4.66 -0.80
N ARG A 22 -29.37 5.76 -0.83
CA ARG A 22 -28.87 7.14 -0.69
C ARG A 22 -29.10 7.74 0.69
N LEU A 23 -29.68 6.98 1.62
CA LEU A 23 -29.99 7.43 2.98
C LEU A 23 -28.81 7.27 3.95
N ASP A 24 -27.69 6.68 3.51
CA ASP A 24 -26.56 6.32 4.37
C ASP A 24 -25.39 7.31 4.32
N GLN A 25 -25.56 8.46 3.66
CA GLN A 25 -24.60 9.55 3.75
C GLN A 25 -25.02 10.48 4.89
N PRO A 26 -24.33 10.49 6.05
CA PRO A 26 -24.60 11.45 7.09
C PRO A 26 -24.38 12.85 6.51
N ARG A 27 -25.46 13.59 6.31
CA ARG A 27 -25.43 15.02 6.01
C ARG A 27 -24.84 15.73 7.22
N GLU A 28 -23.54 16.00 7.19
CA GLU A 28 -22.93 17.04 8.03
C GLU A 28 -23.33 18.43 7.49
N ALA A 29 -24.62 18.73 7.57
CA ALA A 29 -25.15 20.07 7.34
C ALA A 29 -25.03 20.90 8.63
N VAL A 30 -23.82 21.03 9.16
CA VAL A 30 -23.56 22.02 10.20
C VAL A 30 -23.43 23.36 9.49
N ARG A 31 -24.55 24.08 9.43
CA ARG A 31 -24.64 25.47 8.95
C ARG A 31 -23.73 26.35 9.81
N SER A 32 -22.46 26.43 9.43
CA SER A 32 -21.46 27.29 10.04
C SER A 32 -21.84 28.74 9.71
N TRP A 33 -22.49 29.40 10.66
CA TRP A 33 -22.90 30.82 10.57
C TRP A 33 -21.73 31.78 10.84
N LEU A 34 -20.56 31.26 11.21
CA LEU A 34 -19.35 32.06 11.36
C LEU A 34 -18.54 32.02 10.05
N PRO A 35 -18.05 33.17 9.55
CA PRO A 35 -17.02 33.16 8.52
C PRO A 35 -15.83 32.40 9.08
N ARG A 36 -15.56 31.21 8.54
CA ARG A 36 -14.31 30.50 8.81
C ARG A 36 -13.21 31.43 8.30
N PRO A 37 -12.37 32.01 9.16
CA PRO A 37 -11.22 32.73 8.66
C PRO A 37 -10.43 31.68 7.87
N SER A 38 -10.31 31.89 6.56
CA SER A 38 -9.27 31.25 5.77
C SER A 38 -7.96 31.86 6.26
N LEU A 39 -7.55 31.47 7.47
CA LEU A 39 -6.19 31.57 7.92
C LEU A 39 -5.38 30.97 6.78
N ASP A 40 -4.52 31.79 6.19
CA ASP A 40 -3.72 31.45 5.04
C ASP A 40 -2.88 30.20 5.39
N SER A 41 -3.46 29.04 5.08
CA SER A 41 -3.05 27.75 5.62
C SER A 41 -1.72 27.30 5.04
N ASP A 42 -1.32 27.97 3.97
CA ASP A 42 -0.11 27.72 3.21
C ASP A 42 1.11 28.41 3.85
N THR A 43 0.97 29.65 4.34
CA THR A 43 2.07 30.35 5.05
C THR A 43 2.29 29.80 6.45
N PHE A 44 1.21 29.55 7.21
CA PHE A 44 1.30 28.90 8.52
C PHE A 44 1.76 27.44 8.44
N GLY A 45 1.37 26.71 7.39
CA GLY A 45 1.78 25.32 7.18
C GLY A 45 3.28 25.17 6.96
N ARG A 46 3.88 26.05 6.15
CA ARG A 46 5.34 26.09 5.94
C ARG A 46 6.08 26.45 7.23
N PHE A 47 5.58 27.44 7.98
CA PHE A 47 6.16 27.82 9.26
C PHE A 47 6.13 26.68 10.28
N ALA A 48 5.02 25.93 10.35
CA ALA A 48 4.89 24.78 11.24
C ALA A 48 5.83 23.63 10.84
N GLU A 49 6.00 23.37 9.54
CA GLU A 49 6.92 22.35 9.02
C GLU A 49 8.39 22.68 9.31
N ASP A 50 8.77 23.96 9.17
CA ASP A 50 10.10 24.44 9.56
C ASP A 50 10.31 24.36 11.08
N PHE A 51 9.31 24.75 11.87
CA PHE A 51 9.37 24.69 13.33
C PHE A 51 9.47 23.24 13.84
N ALA A 52 8.74 22.31 13.22
CA ALA A 52 8.81 20.89 13.55
C ALA A 52 10.19 20.30 13.23
N ARG A 53 10.77 20.64 12.07
CA ARG A 53 12.16 20.25 11.72
C ARG A 53 13.18 20.86 12.68
N PHE A 54 12.97 22.10 13.11
CA PHE A 54 13.85 22.79 14.04
C PHE A 54 13.81 22.16 15.45
N MET A 55 12.62 21.89 16.00
CA MET A 55 12.45 21.25 17.31
C MET A 55 12.98 19.80 17.36
N GLY A 56 12.94 19.06 16.24
CA GLY A 56 13.46 17.70 16.16
C GLY A 56 14.99 17.58 16.13
N THR A 57 15.71 18.70 16.03
CA THR A 57 17.17 18.72 15.86
C THR A 57 17.88 18.97 17.20
N ALA A 58 18.98 18.25 17.47
CA ALA A 58 19.80 18.41 18.68
C ALA A 58 20.35 19.84 18.87
N GLN A 59 20.46 20.61 17.78
CA GLN A 59 20.89 22.01 17.79
C GLN A 59 19.96 22.94 18.58
N PHE A 60 18.65 22.66 18.62
CA PHE A 60 17.70 23.47 19.40
C PHE A 60 18.02 23.41 20.90
N LEU A 61 18.27 22.21 21.42
CA LEU A 61 18.63 22.00 22.82
C LEU A 61 19.94 22.70 23.20
N VAL A 62 20.93 22.67 22.31
CA VAL A 62 22.20 23.38 22.51
C VAL A 62 21.97 24.89 22.60
N TRP A 63 21.23 25.49 21.66
CA TRP A 63 20.91 26.92 21.69
C TRP A 63 20.12 27.33 22.92
N MET A 64 19.13 26.54 23.33
CA MET A 64 18.35 26.79 24.55
C MET A 64 19.21 26.74 25.81
N THR A 65 20.14 25.78 25.88
CA THR A 65 21.07 25.65 27.02
C THR A 65 22.01 26.86 27.08
N VAL A 66 22.57 27.27 25.94
CA VAL A 66 23.42 28.46 25.84
C VAL A 66 22.66 29.71 26.26
N PHE A 67 21.41 29.88 25.81
CA PHE A 67 20.56 31.00 26.21
C PHE A 67 20.36 31.07 27.73
N VAL A 68 20.03 29.94 28.37
CA VAL A 68 19.86 29.87 29.84
C VAL A 68 21.16 30.23 30.56
N ILE A 69 22.29 29.69 30.11
CA ILE A 69 23.61 30.00 30.69
C ILE A 69 23.92 31.49 30.56
N LEU A 70 23.71 32.08 29.38
CA LEU A 70 23.94 33.50 29.14
C LEU A 70 23.01 34.37 30.00
N TRP A 71 21.75 33.99 30.19
CA TRP A 71 20.82 34.71 31.06
C TRP A 71 21.28 34.71 32.52
N ILE A 72 21.73 33.55 33.02
CA ILE A 72 22.26 33.42 34.38
C ILE A 72 23.53 34.27 34.51
N LEU A 73 24.46 34.18 33.57
CA LEU A 73 25.71 34.95 33.57
C LEU A 73 25.44 36.46 33.52
N PHE A 74 24.51 36.90 32.67
CA PHE A 74 24.09 38.31 32.58
C PHE A 74 23.56 38.83 33.91
N ASN A 75 22.73 38.04 34.60
CA ASN A 75 22.23 38.38 35.93
C ASN A 75 23.29 38.32 37.03
N LEU A 76 24.26 37.41 36.91
CA LEU A 76 25.35 37.24 37.88
C LEU A 76 26.38 38.37 37.79
N VAL A 77 26.72 38.81 36.59
CA VAL A 77 27.62 39.95 36.35
C VAL A 77 26.98 41.26 36.80
N GLY A 78 25.64 41.33 36.84
CA GLY A 78 24.90 42.45 37.41
C GLY A 78 25.35 43.76 36.77
N LEU A 79 25.13 43.90 35.46
CA LEU A 79 25.53 45.08 34.71
C LEU A 79 24.93 46.32 35.43
N PHE A 80 25.80 47.14 36.03
CA PHE A 80 25.46 48.34 36.84
C PHE A 80 24.94 48.16 38.27
N GLY A 81 25.10 46.99 38.90
CA GLY A 81 24.66 46.77 40.29
C GLY A 81 23.14 46.61 40.47
N LEU A 82 22.38 46.68 39.37
CA LEU A 82 20.99 46.23 39.32
C LEU A 82 20.96 44.74 38.96
N LYS A 83 20.40 43.93 39.86
CA LYS A 83 20.08 42.52 39.59
C LYS A 83 18.71 42.50 38.89
N TRP A 84 18.73 42.30 37.57
CA TRP A 84 17.52 42.31 36.74
C TRP A 84 16.55 41.16 37.07
N ASP A 85 17.09 39.98 37.40
CA ASP A 85 16.37 38.76 37.75
C ASP A 85 17.14 37.98 38.85
N PRO A 86 16.99 38.37 40.13
CA PRO A 86 17.64 37.68 41.25
C PRO A 86 17.15 36.23 41.40
N TYR A 87 17.97 35.37 42.00
CA TYR A 87 17.56 34.01 42.37
C TYR A 87 16.24 34.05 43.15
N PRO A 88 15.16 33.35 42.72
CA PRO A 88 15.13 32.14 41.86
C PRO A 88 14.81 32.34 40.36
N PHE A 89 15.17 33.46 39.74
CA PHE A 89 14.96 33.75 38.29
C PHE A 89 13.48 33.72 37.84
N ILE A 90 12.67 34.61 38.41
CA ILE A 90 11.21 34.65 38.15
C ILE A 90 10.90 35.00 36.69
N LEU A 91 11.69 35.87 36.06
CA LEU A 91 11.45 36.29 34.68
C LEU A 91 11.74 35.16 33.70
N LEU A 92 12.82 34.41 33.93
CA LEU A 92 13.14 33.22 33.14
C LEU A 92 12.03 32.17 33.24
N ASN A 93 11.51 31.91 34.43
CA ASN A 93 10.38 30.99 34.62
C ASN A 93 9.11 31.48 33.95
N LEU A 94 8.82 32.78 34.01
CA LEU A 94 7.67 33.36 33.35
C LEU A 94 7.76 33.17 31.82
N PHE A 95 8.95 33.41 31.26
CA PHE A 95 9.21 33.19 29.84
C PHE A 95 8.98 31.73 29.42
N PHE A 96 9.51 30.76 30.18
CA PHE A 96 9.26 29.33 29.91
C PHE A 96 7.79 28.95 30.02
N SER A 97 7.08 29.51 31.01
CA SER A 97 5.65 29.25 31.20
C SER A 97 4.84 29.78 30.01
N THR A 98 5.14 30.99 29.53
CA THR A 98 4.52 31.55 28.33
C THR A 98 4.90 30.76 27.07
N GLN A 99 6.16 30.33 26.95
CA GLN A 99 6.64 29.53 25.81
C GLN A 99 5.86 28.22 25.70
N ALA A 100 5.69 27.50 26.81
CA ALA A 100 4.89 26.28 26.83
C ALA A 100 3.42 26.54 26.47
N SER A 101 2.83 27.63 26.97
CA SER A 101 1.45 28.00 26.70
C SER A 101 1.20 28.34 25.22
N TYR A 102 2.15 28.97 24.53
CA TYR A 102 2.04 29.27 23.10
C TYR A 102 2.44 28.08 22.20
N ALA A 103 3.26 27.15 22.71
CA ALA A 103 3.63 25.95 21.98
C ALA A 103 2.41 25.05 21.70
N ALA A 104 1.51 24.87 22.68
CA ALA A 104 0.33 24.00 22.53
C ALA A 104 -0.53 24.31 21.29
N PRO A 105 -1.01 25.53 21.05
CA PRO A 105 -1.81 25.84 19.85
C PRO A 105 -1.01 25.71 18.54
N LEU A 106 0.30 25.98 18.56
CA LEU A 106 1.16 25.84 17.39
C LEU A 106 1.37 24.36 17.04
N ILE A 107 1.58 23.51 18.06
CA ILE A 107 1.71 22.05 17.92
C ILE A 107 0.41 21.45 17.39
N LEU A 108 -0.75 21.86 17.92
CA LEU A 108 -2.05 21.39 17.43
C LEU A 108 -2.25 21.69 15.94
N LEU A 109 -1.78 22.85 15.48
CA LEU A 109 -1.90 23.23 14.07
C LEU A 109 -0.93 22.44 13.18
N ALA A 110 0.27 22.13 13.68
CA ALA A 110 1.23 21.25 13.00
C ALA A 110 0.70 19.81 12.89
N GLN A 111 0.06 19.32 13.96
CA GLN A 111 -0.51 17.96 14.03
C GLN A 111 -1.67 17.76 13.03
N ASN A 112 -2.62 18.70 12.95
CA ASN A 112 -3.74 18.60 11.99
C ASN A 112 -3.26 18.38 10.54
N ARG A 113 -2.13 18.97 10.16
CA ARG A 113 -1.56 18.80 8.81
C ARG A 113 -0.80 17.49 8.63
N GLN A 114 -0.16 16.98 9.69
CA GLN A 114 0.44 15.65 9.67
C GLN A 114 -0.68 14.60 9.50
N ASP A 115 -1.76 14.73 10.27
CA ASP A 115 -2.92 13.84 10.19
C ASP A 115 -3.57 13.85 8.78
N ASP A 116 -3.66 15.00 8.13
CA ASP A 116 -4.16 15.10 6.74
C ASP A 116 -3.24 14.37 5.73
N ARG A 117 -1.91 14.53 5.85
CA ARG A 117 -0.93 13.81 5.00
C ARG A 117 -0.97 12.30 5.26
N ASP A 118 -1.06 11.91 6.52
CA ASP A 118 -1.11 10.52 6.95
C ASP A 118 -2.39 9.86 6.45
N ARG A 119 -3.53 10.57 6.47
CA ARG A 119 -4.78 10.10 5.89
C ARG A 119 -4.65 9.80 4.39
N VAL A 120 -4.13 10.74 3.60
CA VAL A 120 -3.95 10.53 2.15
C VAL A 120 -3.00 9.36 1.87
N THR A 121 -1.92 9.25 2.66
CA THR A 121 -0.97 8.15 2.55
C THR A 121 -1.63 6.81 2.84
N LEU A 122 -2.44 6.73 3.91
CA LEU A 122 -3.19 5.53 4.27
C LEU A 122 -4.26 5.16 3.25
N GLU A 123 -4.94 6.13 2.63
CA GLU A 123 -5.90 5.87 1.56
C GLU A 123 -5.21 5.32 0.31
N ALA A 124 -4.05 5.88 -0.07
CA ALA A 124 -3.25 5.39 -1.17
C ALA A 124 -2.67 3.99 -0.92
N ASP A 125 -2.26 3.70 0.31
CA ASP A 125 -1.74 2.39 0.72
C ASP A 125 -2.83 1.31 0.62
N ARG A 126 -4.02 1.58 1.16
CA ARG A 126 -5.18 0.67 1.01
C ARG A 126 -5.52 0.39 -0.45
N ALA A 127 -5.52 1.41 -1.31
CA ALA A 127 -5.79 1.22 -2.74
C ALA A 127 -4.70 0.40 -3.45
N ARG A 128 -3.44 0.47 -2.98
CA ARG A 128 -2.36 -0.39 -3.49
C ARG A 128 -2.52 -1.82 -3.02
N ASP A 129 -2.87 -2.03 -1.75
CA ASP A 129 -3.11 -3.37 -1.20
C ASP A 129 -4.25 -4.09 -1.89
N GLU A 130 -5.36 -3.40 -2.17
CA GLU A 130 -6.47 -3.95 -2.95
C GLU A 130 -6.03 -4.39 -4.35
N ARG A 131 -5.18 -3.59 -5.03
CA ARG A 131 -4.62 -3.93 -6.34
C ARG A 131 -3.66 -5.12 -6.26
N ASN A 132 -2.77 -5.14 -5.27
CA ASN A 132 -1.82 -6.23 -5.04
C ASN A 132 -2.55 -7.55 -4.79
N LEU A 133 -3.65 -7.51 -4.03
CA LEU A 133 -4.50 -8.67 -3.79
C LEU A 133 -5.14 -9.15 -5.09
N ALA A 134 -5.72 -8.24 -5.89
CA ALA A 134 -6.30 -8.57 -7.18
C ALA A 134 -5.27 -9.16 -8.17
N ASP A 135 -4.06 -8.59 -8.23
CA ASP A 135 -2.96 -9.09 -9.07
C ASP A 135 -2.51 -10.49 -8.61
N THR A 136 -2.45 -10.72 -7.30
CA THR A 136 -2.11 -12.03 -6.73
C THR A 136 -3.18 -13.06 -7.07
N GLU A 137 -4.46 -12.72 -6.94
CA GLU A 137 -5.57 -13.59 -7.34
C GLU A 137 -5.54 -13.91 -8.83
N PHE A 138 -5.26 -12.91 -9.67
CA PHE A 138 -5.10 -13.08 -11.11
C PHE A 138 -3.95 -14.04 -11.44
N LEU A 139 -2.76 -13.79 -10.90
CA LEU A 139 -1.59 -14.65 -11.10
C LEU A 139 -1.85 -16.08 -10.60
N THR A 140 -2.54 -16.24 -9.47
CA THR A 140 -2.89 -17.57 -8.94
C THR A 140 -3.83 -18.30 -9.90
N ARG A 141 -4.81 -17.62 -10.47
CA ARG A 141 -5.73 -18.18 -11.47
C ARG A 141 -5.01 -18.55 -12.77
N GLU A 142 -4.12 -17.68 -13.26
CA GLU A 142 -3.32 -17.95 -14.46
C GLU A 142 -2.33 -19.11 -14.25
N VAL A 143 -1.71 -19.21 -13.07
CA VAL A 143 -0.85 -20.35 -12.74
C VAL A 143 -1.66 -21.65 -12.66
N ALA A 144 -2.88 -21.59 -12.13
CA ALA A 144 -3.77 -22.74 -12.09
C ALA A 144 -4.21 -23.20 -13.50
N SER A 145 -4.58 -22.26 -14.38
CA SER A 145 -4.95 -22.57 -15.77
C SER A 145 -3.75 -23.11 -16.56
N LEU A 146 -2.57 -22.50 -16.41
CA LEU A 146 -1.33 -22.97 -17.03
C LEU A 146 -0.97 -24.39 -16.56
N ARG A 147 -1.11 -24.68 -15.26
CA ARG A 147 -0.86 -26.02 -14.69
C ARG A 147 -1.80 -27.07 -15.27
N LEU A 148 -3.07 -26.74 -15.49
CA LEU A 148 -4.03 -27.65 -16.12
C LEU A 148 -3.66 -27.90 -17.59
N ALA A 149 -3.36 -26.85 -18.36
CA ALA A 149 -2.94 -26.97 -19.76
C ALA A 149 -1.65 -27.81 -19.92
N MET A 150 -0.67 -27.61 -19.05
CA MET A 150 0.56 -28.42 -19.00
C MET A 150 0.30 -29.88 -18.66
N ARG A 151 -0.66 -30.17 -17.77
CA ARG A 151 -1.02 -31.54 -17.41
C ARG A 151 -1.53 -32.31 -18.63
N ASP A 152 -2.33 -31.68 -19.48
CA ASP A 152 -2.88 -32.34 -20.68
C ASP A 152 -1.81 -32.61 -21.75
N THR A 153 -0.82 -31.72 -21.91
CA THR A 153 0.27 -31.89 -22.91
C THR A 153 1.42 -32.76 -22.43
N ALA A 154 1.65 -32.88 -21.12
CA ALA A 154 2.74 -33.64 -20.53
C ALA A 154 2.27 -34.94 -19.85
N THR A 155 1.15 -35.54 -20.27
CA THR A 155 0.75 -36.83 -19.69
C THR A 155 1.64 -37.95 -20.23
N ARG A 156 2.10 -38.83 -19.33
CA ARG A 156 2.87 -40.06 -19.62
C ARG A 156 2.34 -40.81 -20.84
N ASP A 157 1.03 -40.80 -21.05
CA ASP A 157 0.37 -41.50 -22.15
C ASP A 157 0.59 -40.85 -23.52
N PHE A 158 0.69 -39.51 -23.60
CA PHE A 158 1.08 -38.81 -24.83
C PHE A 158 2.56 -39.03 -25.15
N VAL A 159 3.43 -38.89 -24.14
CA VAL A 159 4.87 -39.18 -24.31
C VAL A 159 5.07 -40.65 -24.69
N ARG A 160 4.31 -41.57 -24.10
CA ARG A 160 4.35 -43.00 -24.42
C ARG A 160 3.76 -43.30 -25.80
N SER A 161 2.68 -42.63 -26.21
CA SER A 161 2.11 -42.83 -27.54
C SER A 161 3.04 -42.31 -28.62
N GLU A 162 3.70 -41.17 -28.42
CA GLU A 162 4.68 -40.67 -29.38
C GLU A 162 5.96 -41.49 -29.40
N LEU A 163 6.46 -41.93 -28.24
CA LEU A 163 7.58 -42.88 -28.22
C LEU A 163 7.24 -44.16 -28.98
N ARG A 164 6.00 -44.68 -28.85
CA ARG A 164 5.56 -45.87 -29.62
C ARG A 164 5.38 -45.57 -31.09
N SER A 165 4.75 -44.46 -31.44
CA SER A 165 4.58 -44.04 -32.83
C SER A 165 5.93 -43.90 -33.53
N LEU A 166 6.91 -43.27 -32.87
CA LEU A 166 8.27 -43.16 -33.40
C LEU A 166 9.00 -44.51 -33.46
N LEU A 167 8.76 -45.42 -32.50
CA LEU A 167 9.35 -46.76 -32.51
C LEU A 167 8.81 -47.60 -33.68
N ASP A 168 7.49 -47.60 -33.86
CA ASP A 168 6.80 -48.30 -34.96
C ASP A 168 7.26 -47.74 -36.31
N GLU A 169 7.37 -46.42 -36.44
CA GLU A 169 7.89 -45.77 -37.65
C GLU A 169 9.34 -46.17 -37.96
N MET A 170 10.18 -46.36 -36.94
CA MET A 170 11.55 -46.84 -37.13
C MET A 170 11.62 -48.34 -37.50
N GLU A 171 10.71 -49.16 -36.97
CA GLU A 171 10.58 -50.58 -37.32
C GLU A 171 10.09 -50.75 -38.77
N GLU A 172 9.09 -49.97 -39.18
CA GLU A 172 8.54 -49.96 -40.54
C GLU A 172 9.57 -49.46 -41.57
N ARG A 173 10.42 -48.50 -41.18
CA ARG A 173 11.57 -48.06 -41.99
C ARG A 173 12.75 -49.04 -41.96
N GLY A 174 12.64 -50.16 -41.25
CA GLY A 174 13.61 -51.27 -41.28
C GLY A 174 14.88 -51.05 -40.46
N TYR A 175 14.93 -50.05 -39.58
CA TYR A 175 16.13 -49.76 -38.78
C TYR A 175 16.39 -50.79 -37.67
N LEU A 176 15.40 -51.62 -37.31
CA LEU A 176 15.52 -52.67 -36.27
C LEU A 176 15.40 -54.11 -36.80
N ARG A 177 15.33 -54.34 -38.13
CA ARG A 177 15.30 -55.69 -38.68
C ARG A 177 16.70 -56.27 -38.85
N SER A 178 17.29 -56.71 -37.74
CA SER A 178 18.43 -57.63 -37.78
C SER A 178 18.60 -58.34 -36.45
N ALA A 179 17.75 -59.33 -36.21
CA ALA A 179 18.08 -60.54 -35.44
C ALA A 179 16.93 -61.55 -35.57
N ASP A 180 16.85 -62.23 -36.71
CA ASP A 180 16.34 -63.60 -36.70
C ASP A 180 17.24 -64.43 -37.62
N PRO A 181 18.05 -65.38 -37.09
CA PRO A 181 18.89 -66.24 -37.90
C PRO A 181 17.99 -67.23 -38.63
N ALA A 182 18.14 -67.21 -39.95
CA ALA A 182 17.37 -67.98 -40.92
C ALA A 182 17.31 -69.47 -40.59
N ASP A 183 16.13 -70.04 -40.85
CA ASP A 183 15.91 -71.41 -41.28
C ASP A 183 17.03 -71.89 -42.21
N ASP A 184 17.57 -73.07 -41.92
CA ASP A 184 18.43 -73.83 -42.83
C ASP A 184 17.62 -75.03 -43.35
N PRO A 185 17.10 -75.00 -44.60
CA PRO A 185 16.47 -76.13 -45.23
C PRO A 185 17.45 -76.74 -46.24
N ASP A 186 18.35 -77.61 -45.77
CA ASP A 186 19.09 -78.50 -46.66
C ASP A 186 18.26 -79.77 -46.90
N ASP A 187 17.54 -79.72 -48.02
CA ASP A 187 16.91 -80.86 -48.68
C ASP A 187 17.95 -81.64 -49.50
N GLU A 188 17.61 -82.90 -49.80
CA GLU A 188 18.12 -83.72 -50.90
C GLU A 188 19.32 -84.69 -50.74
N ALA A 189 18.93 -85.98 -50.85
CA ALA A 189 19.51 -87.05 -51.67
C ALA A 189 20.49 -88.09 -51.05
N ALA A 190 19.93 -89.30 -50.86
CA ALA A 190 20.57 -90.62 -50.73
C ALA A 190 21.29 -91.07 -52.05
N PRO A 191 21.69 -92.35 -52.30
CA PRO A 191 22.00 -93.53 -51.47
C PRO A 191 23.36 -94.21 -51.84
N ALA A 192 23.84 -95.19 -51.04
CA ALA A 192 24.46 -96.48 -51.46
C ALA A 192 25.01 -97.24 -50.25
#